data_AF-A0A5D6XZY1-F1
#
_entry.id   AF-A0A5D6XZY1-F1
#
_cell.length_a   1.000
_cell.length_b   1.000
_cell.length_c   1.000
_cell.angle_alpha   90.00
_cell.angle_beta   90.00
_cell.angle_gamma   90.00
#
_symmetry.space_group_name_H-M   'P 1'
#
loop_
_entity.id
_entity.type
_entity.pdbx_description
1 polymer ?
#
loop_
_entity_poly.entity_id
_entity_poly.type
_entity_poly.pdbx_seq_one_letter_code
_entity_poly.pdbx_strand_id
1 'polypeptide(L)'
;MLLRFYVSIDDRSALCLLFGAPPSAVSRVLRTAELALEKALAGYSPARISWPSGRRQIELAGLVKAREPLLTRTFGFIDGKNFRVRLVSVLR
;
A
#
# COMPACT_ATOMS: atom_id res chain seq x y z
N MET A 1 -1.38 18.25 -2.00
CA MET A 1 -2.38 17.37 -2.64
C MET A 1 -1.84 15.98 -2.92
N LEU A 2 -0.81 15.83 -3.78
CA LEU A 2 -0.28 14.51 -4.19
C LEU A 2 0.22 13.65 -3.02
N LEU A 3 0.99 14.24 -2.10
CA LEU A 3 1.44 13.55 -0.90
C LEU A 3 0.28 13.05 -0.04
N ARG A 4 -0.77 13.87 0.14
CA ARG A 4 -1.98 13.48 0.88
C ARG A 4 -2.73 12.34 0.20
N PHE A 5 -2.78 12.35 -1.14
CA PHE A 5 -3.38 11.28 -1.94
C PHE A 5 -2.67 9.93 -1.78
N TYR A 6 -1.33 9.91 -1.69
CA TYR A 6 -0.57 8.66 -1.56
C TYR A 6 -0.30 8.21 -0.11
N VAL A 7 -0.29 9.13 0.85
CA VAL A 7 0.01 8.82 2.26
C VAL A 7 -1.24 8.59 3.09
N SER A 8 -2.37 9.19 2.72
CA SER A 8 -3.63 8.97 3.44
C SER A 8 -4.45 7.84 2.84
N ILE A 9 -5.25 7.21 3.69
CA ILE A 9 -6.30 6.24 3.31
C ILE A 9 -7.56 6.98 2.78
N ASP A 10 -7.42 8.27 2.48
CA ASP A 10 -8.53 9.13 2.06
C ASP A 10 -8.97 8.78 0.65
N ASP A 11 -10.27 8.59 0.45
CA ASP A 11 -10.85 8.53 -0.90
C ASP A 11 -10.82 9.93 -1.56
N ARG A 12 -10.89 9.98 -2.91
CA ARG A 12 -10.88 11.22 -3.70
C ARG A 12 -11.95 12.21 -3.26
N SER A 13 -13.07 11.73 -2.74
CA SER A 13 -14.14 12.53 -2.13
C SER A 13 -13.64 13.39 -0.96
N ALA A 14 -12.79 12.84 -0.10
CA ALA A 14 -12.19 13.58 1.02
C ALA A 14 -11.20 14.66 0.53
N LEU A 15 -10.48 14.43 -0.57
CA LEU A 15 -9.66 15.47 -1.20
C LEU A 15 -10.50 16.60 -1.78
N CYS A 16 -11.65 16.30 -2.38
CA CYS A 16 -12.56 17.33 -2.88
C CYS A 16 -13.08 18.21 -1.75
N LEU A 17 -13.47 17.61 -0.62
CA LEU A 17 -13.90 18.34 0.57
C LEU A 17 -12.78 19.19 1.18
N LEU A 18 -11.59 18.60 1.35
CA LEU A 18 -10.45 19.27 1.98
C LEU A 18 -9.99 20.51 1.20
N PHE A 19 -9.99 20.43 -0.14
CA PHE A 19 -9.52 21.51 -1.00
C PHE A 19 -10.65 22.37 -1.59
N GLY A 20 -11.91 22.09 -1.25
CA GLY A 20 -13.08 22.84 -1.73
C GLY A 20 -13.19 22.86 -3.26
N ALA A 21 -12.80 21.76 -3.93
CA ALA A 21 -12.68 21.70 -5.38
C ALA A 21 -13.53 20.57 -5.97
N PRO A 22 -14.12 20.75 -7.17
CA PRO A 22 -14.88 19.70 -7.81
C PRO A 22 -13.96 18.53 -8.21
N PRO A 23 -14.51 17.30 -8.33
CA PRO A 23 -13.73 16.10 -8.67
C PRO A 23 -12.89 16.23 -9.93
N SER A 24 -13.38 16.96 -10.94
CA SER A 24 -12.67 17.20 -12.20
C SER A 24 -11.42 18.07 -12.00
N ALA A 25 -11.50 19.12 -11.17
CA ALA A 25 -10.37 19.98 -10.85
C ALA A 25 -9.33 19.22 -10.02
N VAL A 26 -9.77 18.48 -9.00
CA VAL A 26 -8.92 17.61 -8.18
C VAL A 26 -8.17 16.61 -9.04
N SER A 27 -8.86 15.93 -9.96
CA SER A 27 -8.27 14.93 -10.86
C SER A 27 -7.22 15.55 -11.80
N ARG A 28 -7.52 16.72 -12.37
CA ARG A 28 -6.56 17.45 -13.23
C ARG A 28 -5.29 17.85 -12.47
N VAL A 29 -5.44 18.37 -11.25
CA VAL A 29 -4.31 18.78 -10.41
C VAL A 29 -3.46 17.58 -10.02
N LEU A 30 -4.09 16.46 -9.61
CA LEU A 30 -3.37 15.22 -9.31
C LEU A 30 -2.57 14.74 -10.53
N ARG A 31 -3.21 14.62 -11.69
CA ARG A 31 -2.52 14.21 -12.93
C ARG A 31 -1.35 15.11 -13.28
N THR A 32 -1.51 16.42 -13.13
CA THR A 32 -0.45 17.39 -13.45
C THR A 32 0.71 17.27 -12.46
N ALA A 33 0.40 17.07 -11.18
CA ALA A 33 1.39 16.85 -10.14
C ALA A 33 2.14 15.52 -10.30
N GLU A 34 1.46 14.44 -10.71
CA GLU A 34 2.08 13.15 -11.05
C GLU A 34 3.09 13.29 -12.20
N LEU A 35 2.70 13.96 -13.28
CA LEU A 35 3.59 14.21 -14.43
C LEU A 35 4.79 15.08 -14.05
N ALA A 36 4.60 16.08 -13.20
CA ALA A 36 5.70 16.91 -12.71
C ALA A 36 6.65 16.10 -11.82
N LEU A 37 6.10 15.24 -10.96
CA LEU A 37 6.88 14.36 -10.10
C LEU A 37 7.69 13.34 -10.93
N GLU A 38 7.07 12.71 -11.92
CA GLU A 38 7.75 11.78 -12.84
C GLU A 38 8.95 12.44 -13.52
N LYS A 39 8.76 13.67 -14.03
CA LYS A 39 9.85 14.45 -14.63
C LYS A 39 10.94 14.82 -13.63
N ALA A 40 10.57 15.21 -12.41
CA ALA A 40 11.53 15.56 -11.38
C ALA A 40 12.37 14.36 -10.90
N LEU A 41 11.79 13.16 -10.94
CA LEU A 41 12.45 11.91 -10.55
C LEU A 41 13.15 11.21 -11.73
N ALA A 42 13.04 11.75 -12.94
CA ALA A 42 13.68 11.19 -14.12
C ALA A 42 15.21 11.16 -13.92
N GLY A 43 15.79 9.96 -13.98
CA GLY A 43 17.22 9.75 -13.75
C GLY A 43 17.65 9.71 -12.28
N TYR A 44 16.75 9.93 -11.33
CA TYR A 44 17.06 9.80 -9.91
C TYR A 44 17.07 8.31 -9.50
N SER A 45 18.27 7.73 -9.40
CA SER A 45 18.45 6.29 -9.15
C SER A 45 17.65 5.74 -7.96
N PRO A 46 17.57 6.42 -6.81
CA PRO A 46 16.79 5.91 -5.66
C PRO A 46 15.27 5.86 -5.89
N ALA A 47 14.73 6.64 -6.83
CA ALA A 47 13.30 6.62 -7.16
C ALA A 47 12.93 5.61 -8.26
N ARG A 48 13.91 4.88 -8.81
CA ARG A 48 13.61 3.82 -9.78
C ARG A 48 12.86 2.68 -9.10
N ILE A 49 11.71 2.33 -9.65
CA ILE A 49 11.02 1.09 -9.32
C ILE A 49 11.83 -0.06 -9.93
N SER A 50 12.57 -0.78 -9.10
CA SER A 50 13.27 -2.00 -9.47
C SER A 50 12.75 -3.17 -8.66
N TRP A 51 12.40 -4.26 -9.34
CA TRP A 51 12.06 -5.50 -8.66
C TRP A 51 13.34 -6.26 -8.28
N PRO A 52 13.42 -6.83 -7.07
CA PRO A 52 14.55 -7.66 -6.68
C PRO A 52 14.66 -8.88 -7.59
N SER A 53 15.88 -9.31 -7.90
CA SER A 53 16.12 -10.57 -8.63
C SER A 53 15.58 -11.77 -7.86
N GLY A 54 15.32 -12.90 -8.53
CA GLY A 54 14.81 -14.11 -7.86
C GLY A 54 15.72 -14.58 -6.71
N ARG A 55 17.05 -14.48 -6.89
CA ARG A 55 18.02 -14.73 -5.80
C ARG A 55 17.83 -13.79 -4.61
N ARG A 56 17.69 -12.49 -4.88
CA ARG A 56 17.44 -11.47 -3.83
C ARG A 56 16.09 -11.68 -3.15
N GLN A 57 15.07 -12.11 -3.87
CA GLN A 57 13.76 -12.43 -3.30
C GLN A 57 13.85 -13.59 -2.29
N ILE A 58 14.59 -14.66 -2.62
CA ILE A 58 14.81 -15.79 -1.71
C ILE A 58 15.53 -15.34 -0.44
N GLU A 59 16.58 -14.51 -0.59
CA GLU A 59 17.32 -13.95 0.55
C GLU A 59 16.40 -13.11 1.46
N LEU A 60 15.63 -12.20 0.86
CA LEU A 60 14.66 -11.36 1.58
C LEU A 60 13.59 -12.22 2.28
N ALA A 61 13.08 -13.26 1.63
CA ALA A 61 12.13 -14.19 2.23
C ALA A 61 12.72 -14.91 3.45
N GLY A 62 14.01 -15.29 3.39
CA GLY A 62 14.74 -15.84 4.52
C GLY A 62 14.84 -14.86 5.70
N LEU A 63 15.15 -13.59 5.43
CA LEU A 63 15.20 -12.54 6.45
C LEU A 63 13.84 -12.28 7.10
N VAL A 64 12.77 -12.24 6.31
CA VAL A 64 11.39 -12.10 6.83
C VAL A 64 11.05 -13.29 7.72
N LYS A 65 11.36 -14.52 7.29
CA LYS A 65 11.12 -15.73 8.09
C LYS A 65 11.93 -15.76 9.39
N ALA A 66 13.14 -15.23 9.40
CA ALA A 66 13.97 -15.16 10.61
C ALA A 66 13.42 -14.15 11.62
N ARG A 67 12.91 -13.01 11.14
CA ARG A 67 12.30 -11.97 11.97
C ARG A 67 10.90 -12.37 12.46
N GLU A 68 10.09 -12.87 11.56
CA GLU A 68 8.69 -13.24 11.77
C GLU A 68 8.51 -14.69 11.29
N PRO A 69 8.82 -15.69 12.13
CA PRO A 69 8.70 -17.09 11.75
C PRO A 69 7.25 -17.39 11.38
N LEU A 70 7.04 -17.82 10.13
CA LEU A 70 5.74 -18.23 9.65
C LEU A 70 5.18 -19.33 10.57
N LEU A 71 3.93 -19.18 10.98
CA LEU A 71 3.20 -20.24 11.68
C LEU A 71 3.10 -21.46 10.76
N THR A 72 3.92 -22.48 11.04
CA THR A 72 3.88 -23.73 10.28
C THR A 72 2.65 -24.52 10.67
N ARG A 73 1.94 -25.09 9.68
CA ARG A 73 0.71 -25.89 9.87
C ARG A 73 -0.49 -25.09 10.41
N THR A 74 -0.49 -23.77 10.21
CA THR A 74 -1.64 -22.91 10.51
C THR A 74 -2.11 -22.25 9.23
N PHE A 75 -3.42 -22.34 8.94
CA PHE A 75 -4.06 -21.55 7.89
C PHE A 75 -4.76 -20.38 8.58
N GLY A 76 -4.37 -19.16 8.25
CA GLY A 76 -5.00 -17.93 8.72
C GLY A 76 -5.42 -17.09 7.53
N PHE A 77 -6.68 -16.64 7.51
CA PHE A 77 -7.17 -15.69 6.53
C PHE A 77 -6.81 -14.28 7.01
N ILE A 78 -5.91 -13.58 6.32
CA ILE A 78 -5.57 -12.19 6.63
C ILE A 78 -6.38 -11.30 5.68
N ASP A 79 -7.66 -11.09 5.98
CA ASP A 79 -8.53 -10.13 5.26
C ASP A 79 -8.18 -8.67 5.62
N GLY A 80 -7.17 -8.44 6.46
CA GLY A 80 -6.85 -7.10 6.98
C GLY A 80 -7.91 -6.54 7.93
N LYS A 81 -8.90 -7.36 8.32
CA LYS A 81 -9.97 -7.01 9.25
C LYS A 81 -9.86 -7.84 10.52
N ASN A 82 -9.58 -7.18 11.64
CA ASN A 82 -9.54 -7.80 12.97
C ASN A 82 -10.96 -8.06 13.49
N PHE A 83 -11.67 -9.03 12.90
CA PHE A 83 -12.93 -9.47 13.47
C PHE A 83 -12.69 -10.36 14.69
N ARG A 84 -13.48 -10.16 15.75
CA ARG A 84 -13.45 -11.03 16.93
C ARG A 84 -13.83 -12.45 16.51
N VAL A 85 -12.90 -13.40 16.69
CA VAL A 85 -13.17 -14.83 16.49
C VAL A 85 -14.21 -15.25 17.54
N ARG A 86 -15.42 -15.59 17.11
CA ARG A 86 -16.40 -16.26 17.98
C ARG A 86 -16.10 -17.76 17.94
N LEU A 87 -15.80 -18.35 19.10
CA LEU A 87 -15.73 -19.78 19.27
C LEU A 87 -17.10 -20.38 18.91
N VAL A 88 -17.13 -21.20 17.85
CA VAL A 88 -18.28 -22.08 17.61
C VAL A 88 -18.10 -23.27 18.54
N SER A 89 -18.92 -23.33 19.59
CA SER A 89 -19.06 -24.54 20.40
C SER A 89 -19.72 -25.62 19.53
N VAL A 90 -18.93 -26.55 19.02
CA VAL A 90 -19.48 -27.78 18.45
C VAL A 90 -19.91 -28.64 19.63
N LEU A 91 -21.22 -28.70 19.88
CA LEU A 91 -21.82 -29.65 20.82
C LEU A 91 -21.47 -31.07 20.35
N ARG A 92 -20.89 -31.86 21.25
CA ARG A 92 -20.77 -33.32 21.13
C ARG A 92 -22.09 -33.97 21.51
#